data_AF-A0A926WY21-F1
#
_entry.id   AF-A0A926WY21-F1
#
_cell.length_a   1.000
_cell.length_b   1.000
_cell.length_c   1.000
_cell.angle_alpha   90.00
_cell.angle_beta   90.00
_cell.angle_gamma   90.00
#
_symmetry.space_group_name_H-M   'P 1'
#
loop_
_entity.id
_entity.type
_entity.pdbx_description
1 polymer ?
#
loop_
_entity_poly.entity_id
_entity_poly.type
_entity_poly.pdbx_seq_one_letter_code
_entity_poly.pdbx_strand_id
1 'polypeptide(L)' 'MRLGQILIRKGLIDAERLETVLELQRHYCLSQLLGELLLEQHLISKTDLDTALREQYWRHSGFWVID' A
#
# COMPACT_ATOMS: atom_id res chain seq x y z
N MET A 1 10.24 3.54 4.47
CA MET A 1 9.40 3.76 3.26
C MET A 1 7.96 3.39 3.60
N ARG A 2 6.97 4.14 3.11
CA ARG A 2 5.54 3.87 3.41
C ARG A 2 4.95 2.87 2.40
N LEU A 3 3.92 2.11 2.80
CA LEU A 3 3.24 1.14 1.93
C LEU A 3 2.78 1.74 0.59
N GLY A 4 2.09 2.90 0.63
CA GLY A 4 1.62 3.56 -0.59
C GLY A 4 2.74 3.90 -1.60
N GLN A 5 3.94 4.25 -1.11
CA GLN A 5 5.10 4.52 -1.98
C GLN A 5 5.63 3.24 -2.62
N ILE A 6 5.58 2.10 -1.91
CA ILE A 6 6.00 0.80 -2.44
C ILE A 6 5.04 0.38 -3.56
N LEU A 7 3.74 0.55 -3.35
CA LEU A 7 2.72 0.20 -4.33
C LEU A 7 2.84 1.04 -5.61
N ILE A 8 3.06 2.36 -5.49
CA ILE A 8 3.32 3.23 -6.64
C ILE A 8 4.60 2.82 -7.37
N ARG A 9 5.70 2.61 -6.64
CA ARG A 9 6.98 2.21 -7.24
C ARG A 9 6.88 0.89 -8.02
N LYS A 10 6.07 -0.06 -7.53
CA LYS A 10 5.83 -1.34 -8.22
C LYS A 10 4.85 -1.23 -9.39
N GLY A 11 4.27 -0.07 -9.64
CA GLY A 11 3.24 0.10 -10.68
C GLY A 11 1.92 -0.61 -10.37
N LEU A 12 1.66 -0.92 -9.09
CA LEU A 12 0.44 -1.60 -8.65
C LEU A 12 -0.74 -0.62 -8.52
N ILE A 13 -0.44 0.64 -8.22
CA ILE A 13 -1.43 1.71 -8.11
C ILE A 13 -0.80 3.05 -8.52
N ASP A 14 -1.60 3.90 -9.17
CA ASP A 14 -1.21 5.27 -9.48
C ASP A 14 -1.35 6.19 -8.27
N ALA A 15 -0.62 7.30 -8.27
CA ALA A 15 -0.67 8.30 -7.20
C ALA A 15 -2.10 8.84 -6.97
N GLU A 16 -2.83 9.14 -8.05
CA GLU A 16 -4.20 9.66 -7.99
C GLU A 16 -5.18 8.69 -7.30
N ARG A 17 -5.07 7.40 -7.63
CA ARG A 17 -5.90 6.36 -7.00
C ARG A 17 -5.55 6.19 -5.53
N LEU A 18 -4.27 6.22 -5.19
CA LEU A 18 -3.82 6.16 -3.81
C LEU A 18 -4.35 7.35 -2.99
N GLU A 19 -4.32 8.57 -3.56
CA GLU A 19 -4.86 9.76 -2.92
C GLU A 19 -6.36 9.64 -2.67
N THR A 20 -7.13 9.19 -3.67
CA THR A 20 -8.58 8.96 -3.53
C THR A 20 -8.89 8.00 -2.37
N VAL A 21 -8.14 6.90 -2.27
CA VAL A 21 -8.27 5.90 -1.20
C VAL A 21 -7.93 6.49 0.17
N LEU A 22 -6.88 7.31 0.26
CA LEU A 22 -6.49 7.99 1.49
C LEU A 22 -7.51 9.04 1.93
N GLU A 23 -8.12 9.76 0.99
CA GLU A 23 -9.21 10.69 1.28
C GLU A 23 -10.43 9.95 1.81
N LEU A 24 -10.80 8.83 1.19
CA LEU A 24 -11.89 7.98 1.67
C LEU A 24 -11.61 7.43 3.07
N GLN A 25 -10.40 6.93 3.31
CA GLN A 25 -9.98 6.47 4.64
C GLN A 25 -10.10 7.58 5.69
N ARG A 26 -9.62 8.79 5.36
CA ARG A 26 -9.63 9.93 6.28
C ARG A 26 -11.03 10.43 6.60
N HIS A 27 -11.96 10.38 5.65
CA HIS A 27 -13.32 10.90 5.84
C HIS A 27 -14.29 9.88 6.42
N TYR A 28 -14.16 8.59 6.08
CA TYR A 28 -15.18 7.58 6.38
C TYR A 28 -14.70 6.46 7.31
N CYS A 29 -13.43 6.05 7.21
CA CYS A 29 -12.94 4.81 7.81
C CYS A 29 -11.54 4.97 8.40
N LEU A 30 -11.37 5.92 9.32
CA LEU A 30 -10.06 6.31 9.86
C LEU A 30 -9.35 5.17 10.61
N SER A 31 -10.11 4.22 11.15
CA SER A 31 -9.62 3.03 11.84
C SER A 31 -9.22 1.88 10.90
N GLN A 32 -9.61 1.92 9.62
CA GLN A 32 -9.36 0.84 8.68
C GLN A 32 -7.94 0.93 8.11
N LEU A 33 -7.29 -0.20 7.85
CA LEU A 33 -5.94 -0.18 7.27
C LEU A 33 -6.00 0.15 5.78
N LEU A 34 -5.04 0.95 5.30
CA LEU A 34 -4.93 1.31 3.89
C LEU A 34 -4.88 0.08 2.98
N GLY A 35 -4.12 -0.96 3.37
CA GLY A 35 -4.02 -2.20 2.61
C GLY A 35 -5.36 -2.93 2.47
N GLU A 36 -6.18 -2.95 3.52
CA GLU A 36 -7.52 -3.56 3.48
C GLU A 36 -8.44 -2.77 2.56
N LEU A 37 -8.42 -1.45 2.67
CA LEU A 37 -9.24 -0.56 1.84
C LEU A 37 -8.89 -0.69 0.34
N LEU A 38 -7.61 -0.87 0.02
CA LEU A 38 -7.12 -1.14 -1.34
C LEU A 38 -7.58 -2.51 -1.89
N LEU A 39 -7.67 -3.53 -1.04
CA LEU A 39 -8.21 -4.84 -1.42
C LEU A 39 -9.72 -4.78 -1.65
N GLU A 40 -10.46 -4.12 -0.76
CA GLU A 40 -11.91 -3.96 -0.89
C GLU A 40 -12.30 -3.20 -2.16
N GLN A 41 -11.52 -2.17 -2.51
CA GLN A 41 -11.71 -1.44 -3.76
C GLN A 41 -11.19 -2.19 -5.01
N HIS A 42 -10.68 -3.43 -4.86
CA HIS A 42 -10.12 -4.24 -5.95
C HIS A 42 -8.99 -3.52 -6.71
N LEU A 43 -8.28 -2.59 -6.06
CA LEU A 43 -7.19 -1.82 -6.66
C LEU A 43 -5.89 -2.61 -6.69
N ILE A 44 -5.72 -3.54 -5.73
CA ILE A 44 -4.60 -4.46 -5.66
C ILE A 44 -5.11 -5.85 -5.31
N SER A 45 -4.33 -6.89 -5.63
CA SER A 45 -4.62 -8.25 -5.16
C SER A 45 -4.02 -8.51 -3.77
N LYS A 46 -4.50 -9.57 -3.10
CA LYS A 46 -3.92 -10.00 -1.81
C LYS A 46 -2.43 -10.33 -1.93
N THR A 47 -2.01 -10.90 -3.06
CA THR A 47 -0.61 -11.21 -3.36
C THR A 47 0.24 -9.97 -3.54
N ASP A 48 -0.31 -8.93 -4.17
CA ASP A 48 0.37 -7.64 -4.34
C ASP A 48 0.58 -6.95 -2.99
N LEU A 49 -0.46 -6.96 -2.14
CA LEU A 49 -0.38 -6.40 -0.80
C LEU A 49 0.67 -7.13 0.06
N ASP A 50 0.66 -8.47 0.05
CA ASP A 50 1.62 -9.28 0.82
C ASP A 50 3.06 -8.99 0.39
N THR A 51 3.30 -8.90 -0.93
CA THR A 51 4.62 -8.58 -1.47
C THR A 51 5.08 -7.18 -1.04
N ALA A 52 4.20 -6.19 -1.11
CA ALA A 52 4.49 -4.82 -0.69
C ALA A 52 4.75 -4.71 0.83
N LEU A 53 4.00 -5.46 1.65
CA LEU A 53 4.19 -5.51 3.11
C LEU A 53 5.51 -6.17 3.50
N ARG A 54 5.91 -7.26 2.84
CA ARG A 54 7.23 -7.89 3.05
C ARG A 54 8.35 -6.92 2.75
N GLU A 55 8.26 -6.22 1.64
CA GLU A 55 9.25 -5.20 1.25
C GLU A 55 9.29 -4.03 2.25
N GLN A 56 8.13 -3.59 2.73
CA GLN A 56 8.04 -2.58 3.79
C GLN A 56 8.74 -3.05 5.06
N TYR A 57 8.47 -4.29 5.48
CA TYR A 57 9.07 -4.90 6.67
C TYR A 57 10.59 -4.99 6.54
N TRP A 58 11.12 -5.51 5.43
CA TRP A 58 12.56 -5.63 5.22
C TRP A 58 13.26 -4.27 5.24
N ARG A 59 12.70 -3.27 4.56
CA ARG A 59 13.26 -1.91 4.56
C ARG A 59 13.18 -1.23 5.92
N HIS A 60 12.16 -1.52 6.73
CA HIS A 60 12.05 -0.99 8.08
C HIS A 60 13.01 -1.69 9.05
N SER A 61 13.24 -2.98 8.85
CA SER A 61 14.15 -3.80 9.66
C SER A 61 15.63 -3.64 9.28
N GLY A 62 15.97 -2.70 8.38
CA GLY A 62 17.36 -2.41 7.99
C GLY A 62 18.00 -3.45 7.06
N PHE A 63 17.22 -4.40 6.54
CA PHE A 63 17.68 -5.32 5.51
C PHE A 63 17.60 -4.62 4.15
N TRP A 64 18.75 -4.48 3.49
CA TRP A 64 18.81 -3.95 2.13
C TRP A 64 18.15 -4.96 1.18
N VAL A 65 16.91 -4.67 0.79
CA VAL A 65 16.24 -5.36 -0.32
C VAL A 65 16.94 -4.89 -1.59
N ILE A 66 17.80 -5.74 -2.14
CA ILE A 66 18.41 -5.54 -3.45
C ILE A 66 17.29 -5.83 -4.46
N ASP A 67 16.80 -4.77 -5.11
CA ASP A 67 15.85 -4.80 -6.22
C ASP A 67 16.64 -4.58 -7.51
#